data_AF-A0AAJ2WIE9-F1
#
_entry.id   AF-A0AAJ2WIE9-F1
#
_cell.length_a   1.000
_cell.length_b   1.000
_cell.length_c   1.000
_cell.angle_alpha   90.00
_cell.angle_beta   90.00
_cell.angle_gamma   90.00
#
_symmetry.space_group_name_H-M   'P 1'
#
loop_
_entity.id
_entity.type
_entity.pdbx_description
1 polymer ?
#
loop_
_entity_poly.entity_id
_entity_poly.type
_entity_poly.pdbx_seq_one_letter_code
_entity_poly.pdbx_strand_id
1 'polypeptide(L)'
;MEKKRMIEIIHEKVKVAKFDDYGKALLSMDDVGDGEMIMAVLEDLKSDTNFDFDFDLDKMLLTVYNPDDDLEGFKRRHPSPQHC
;
A
#
# COMPACT_ATOMS: atom_id res chain seq x y z
N MET A 1 11.37 -15.25 -12.97
CA MET A 1 11.16 -13.80 -13.15
C MET A 1 12.09 -13.07 -12.21
N GLU A 2 12.76 -12.00 -12.66
CA GLU A 2 13.70 -11.26 -11.81
C GLU A 2 12.93 -10.39 -10.80
N LYS A 3 13.22 -10.54 -9.49
CA LYS A 3 12.62 -9.76 -8.39
C LYS A 3 12.48 -8.26 -8.69
N LYS A 4 13.46 -7.67 -9.39
CA LYS A 4 13.44 -6.25 -9.80
C LYS A 4 12.20 -5.86 -10.61
N ARG A 5 11.80 -6.68 -11.59
CA ARG A 5 10.61 -6.38 -12.40
C ARG A 5 9.33 -6.39 -11.56
N MET A 6 9.22 -7.29 -10.59
CA MET A 6 8.07 -7.31 -9.68
C MET A 6 8.02 -6.06 -8.82
N ILE A 7 9.16 -5.62 -8.26
CA ILE A 7 9.24 -4.37 -7.49
C ILE A 7 8.77 -3.19 -8.34
N GLU A 8 9.26 -3.06 -9.58
CA GLU A 8 8.85 -1.98 -10.48
C GLU A 8 7.34 -2.00 -10.77
N ILE A 9 6.77 -3.18 -11.05
CA ILE A 9 5.32 -3.32 -11.31
C ILE A 9 4.50 -2.94 -10.07
N ILE A 10 4.90 -3.40 -8.89
CA ILE A 10 4.23 -3.04 -7.63
C ILE A 10 4.35 -1.54 -7.39
N HIS A 11 5.52 -0.94 -7.59
CA HIS A 11 5.71 0.50 -7.44
C HIS A 11 4.85 1.31 -8.41
N GLU A 12 4.78 0.91 -9.68
CA GLU A 12 3.90 1.57 -10.64
C GLU A 12 2.44 1.44 -10.23
N LYS A 13 2.00 0.23 -9.83
CA LYS A 13 0.63 -0.02 -9.34
C LYS A 13 0.32 0.83 -8.11
N VAL A 14 1.22 0.92 -7.14
CA VAL A 14 1.10 1.75 -5.93
C VAL A 14 1.03 3.23 -6.28
N LYS A 15 1.85 3.69 -7.24
CA LYS A 15 1.90 5.10 -7.66
C LYS A 15 0.63 5.54 -8.40
N VAL A 16 0.03 4.66 -9.19
CA VAL A 16 -1.27 4.92 -9.85
C VAL A 16 -2.46 4.51 -8.97
N ALA A 17 -2.20 3.95 -7.79
CA ALA A 17 -3.24 3.53 -6.88
C ALA A 17 -3.98 4.75 -6.37
N LYS A 18 -5.31 4.66 -6.33
CA LYS A 18 -6.13 5.66 -5.67
C LYS A 18 -6.25 5.27 -4.21
N PHE A 19 -5.53 6.00 -3.36
CA PHE A 19 -5.71 5.92 -1.92
C PHE A 19 -7.05 6.58 -1.56
N ASP A 20 -7.81 5.88 -0.72
CA ASP A 20 -9.03 6.40 -0.12
C ASP A 20 -8.71 7.39 1.02
N ASP A 21 -9.72 8.08 1.58
CA ASP A 21 -9.58 9.01 2.71
C ASP A 21 -8.90 8.42 3.96
N TYR A 22 -8.88 7.09 4.08
CA TYR A 22 -8.15 6.32 5.09
C TYR A 22 -6.68 6.02 4.73
N GLY A 23 -6.16 6.59 3.64
CA GLY A 23 -4.83 6.27 3.12
C GLY A 23 -4.70 4.83 2.63
N LYS A 24 -5.81 4.16 2.27
CA LYS A 24 -5.81 2.75 1.84
C LYS A 24 -5.98 2.63 0.34
N ALA A 25 -5.15 1.82 -0.30
CA ALA A 25 -5.29 1.45 -1.70
C ALA A 25 -5.41 -0.06 -1.86
N LEU A 26 -6.32 -0.50 -2.72
CA LEU A 26 -6.51 -1.91 -3.07
C LEU A 26 -5.98 -2.15 -4.49
N LEU A 27 -5.05 -3.09 -4.62
CA LEU A 27 -4.36 -3.43 -5.85
C LEU A 27 -4.55 -4.92 -6.15
N SER A 28 -5.05 -5.24 -7.34
CA SER A 28 -5.08 -6.62 -7.81
C SER A 28 -3.69 -7.05 -8.27
N MET A 29 -3.24 -8.21 -7.78
CA MET A 29 -1.94 -8.81 -8.10
C MET A 29 -2.04 -10.06 -8.97
N ASP A 30 -3.20 -10.32 -9.56
CA ASP A 30 -3.43 -11.43 -10.49
C ASP A 30 -2.38 -11.46 -11.63
N ASP A 31 -1.99 -10.28 -12.14
CA ASP A 31 -1.01 -10.14 -13.22
C ASP A 31 0.46 -10.23 -12.78
N VAL A 32 0.77 -10.23 -11.47
CA VAL A 32 2.15 -10.06 -10.97
C VAL A 32 2.88 -11.38 -10.79
N GLY A 33 2.17 -12.48 -10.52
CA GLY A 33 2.71 -13.84 -10.45
C GLY A 33 2.62 -14.48 -9.06
N ASP A 34 3.56 -15.37 -8.74
CA ASP A 34 3.56 -16.20 -7.52
C ASP A 34 3.46 -15.38 -6.21
N GLY A 35 2.45 -15.72 -5.39
CA GLY A 35 2.17 -15.03 -4.13
C GLY A 35 3.34 -15.04 -3.13
N GLU A 36 4.12 -16.13 -3.09
CA GLU A 36 5.31 -16.22 -2.22
C GLU A 36 6.40 -15.19 -2.61
N MET A 37 6.60 -14.94 -3.91
CA MET A 37 7.54 -13.91 -4.35
C MET A 37 7.05 -12.51 -4.03
N ILE A 38 5.75 -12.27 -4.15
CA ILE A 38 5.13 -10.99 -3.83
C ILE A 38 5.35 -10.67 -2.35
N MET A 39 5.07 -11.61 -1.45
CA MET A 39 5.33 -11.42 0.00
C MET A 39 6.78 -11.07 0.30
N ALA A 40 7.74 -11.79 -0.30
CA ALA A 40 9.16 -11.53 -0.10
C ALA A 40 9.60 -10.16 -0.63
N VAL A 41 8.91 -9.60 -1.62
CA VAL A 41 9.16 -8.26 -2.15
C VAL A 41 8.50 -7.18 -1.28
N LEU A 42 7.28 -7.44 -0.80
CA LEU A 42 6.56 -6.50 0.06
C LEU A 42 7.24 -6.31 1.41
N GLU A 43 7.84 -7.37 1.97
CA GLU A 43 8.60 -7.28 3.22
C GLU A 43 9.84 -6.38 3.07
N ASP A 44 10.51 -6.45 1.92
CA ASP A 44 11.64 -5.60 1.58
C ASP A 44 11.19 -4.12 1.42
N LEU A 45 10.10 -3.90 0.68
CA LEU A 45 9.49 -2.56 0.50
C LEU A 45 9.00 -1.96 1.81
N LYS A 46 8.44 -2.77 2.72
CA LYS A 46 7.99 -2.33 4.05
C LYS A 46 9.16 -1.86 4.93
N SER A 47 10.35 -2.40 4.72
CA SER A 47 11.54 -1.97 5.45
C SER A 47 12.13 -0.68 4.89
N ASP A 48 11.98 -0.43 3.59
CA ASP A 48 12.53 0.76 2.90
C ASP A 48 11.56 1.96 2.92
N THR A 49 10.26 1.71 3.04
CA THR A 49 9.21 2.73 2.97
C THR A 49 8.35 2.78 4.22
N ASN A 50 7.64 3.89 4.43
CA ASN A 50 6.69 4.03 5.54
C ASN A 50 5.30 3.45 5.21
N PHE A 51 5.20 2.67 4.13
CA PHE A 51 3.96 2.05 3.68
C PHE A 51 3.77 0.71 4.38
N ASP A 52 2.55 0.41 4.79
CA ASP A 52 2.16 -0.91 5.27
C ASP A 52 1.52 -1.70 4.13
N PHE A 53 1.87 -2.97 4.02
CA PHE A 53 1.42 -3.85 2.93
C PHE A 53 0.75 -5.08 3.54
N ASP A 54 -0.49 -5.33 3.14
CA ASP A 54 -1.28 -6.50 3.55
C ASP A 54 -1.71 -7.27 2.30
N PHE A 55 -1.13 -8.45 2.10
CA PHE A 55 -1.37 -9.25 0.91
C PHE A 55 -2.25 -10.47 1.22
N ASP A 56 -3.42 -10.52 0.59
CA ASP A 56 -4.36 -11.62 0.66
C ASP A 56 -4.04 -12.62 -0.47
N LEU A 57 -3.37 -13.72 -0.12
CA LEU A 57 -3.01 -14.81 -1.04
C LEU A 57 -4.23 -15.48 -1.65
N ASP A 58 -5.32 -15.56 -0.91
CA ASP A 58 -6.53 -16.28 -1.34
C ASP A 58 -7.26 -15.47 -2.42
N LYS A 59 -7.26 -14.13 -2.27
CA LYS A 59 -7.88 -13.22 -3.23
C LYS A 59 -6.92 -12.59 -4.24
N MET A 60 -5.62 -12.85 -4.11
CA MET A 60 -4.56 -12.18 -4.88
C MET A 60 -4.68 -10.64 -4.84
N LEU A 61 -5.02 -10.09 -3.67
CA LEU A 61 -5.24 -8.67 -3.44
C LEU A 61 -4.18 -8.10 -2.51
N LEU A 62 -3.52 -7.02 -2.92
CA LEU A 62 -2.64 -6.24 -2.08
C LEU A 62 -3.38 -5.00 -1.58
N THR A 63 -3.49 -4.88 -0.26
CA THR A 63 -3.89 -3.65 0.41
C THR A 63 -2.63 -2.88 0.82
N VAL A 64 -2.53 -1.64 0.38
CA VAL A 64 -1.44 -0.72 0.71
C VAL A 64 -1.98 0.36 1.62
N TYR A 65 -1.30 0.57 2.74
CA TYR A 65 -1.62 1.59 3.73
C TYR A 65 -0.55 2.67 3.66
N ASN A 66 -0.96 3.88 3.31
CA ASN A 66 -0.14 5.06 3.30
C ASN A 66 -0.51 5.97 4.48
N PRO A 67 0.31 6.02 5.56
CA PRO A 67 0.05 6.91 6.68
C PRO A 67 0.21 8.40 6.34
N ASP A 68 0.86 8.74 5.24
CA ASP A 68 1.03 10.12 4.77
C ASP A 68 -0.25 10.65 4.07
N ASP A 69 -1.00 9.78 3.39
CA ASP A 69 -2.29 10.09 2.74
C ASP A 69 -3.50 9.86 3.66
N ASP A 70 -3.29 9.42 4.91
CA ASP A 70 -4.36 9.23 5.91
C ASP A 70 -4.88 10.58 6.43
N LEU A 71 -5.64 11.26 5.57
CA LEU A 71 -6.26 12.56 5.83
C LEU A 71 -7.27 12.48 6.99
N GLU A 72 -7.96 11.35 7.18
CA GLU A 72 -8.88 11.17 8.31
C GLU A 72 -8.13 11.07 9.65
N GLY A 73 -7.04 10.29 9.74
CA GLY A 73 -6.23 10.26 10.96
C GLY A 73 -5.43 11.54 11.20
N PHE A 74 -5.10 12.31 10.15
CA PHE A 74 -4.63 13.70 10.31
C PHE A 74 -5.72 14.61 10.90
N LYS A 75 -6.94 14.60 10.35
CA LYS A 75 -8.10 15.37 10.86
C LYS A 75 -8.46 15.01 12.30
N ARG A 76 -8.34 13.74 12.70
CA ARG A 76 -8.57 13.30 14.09
C ARG A 76 -7.47 13.73 15.05
N ARG A 77 -6.21 13.81 14.59
CA ARG A 77 -5.07 14.29 15.39
C ARG A 77 -5.00 15.81 15.47
N HIS A 78 -5.58 16.51 14.49
CA HIS A 78 -5.77 17.95 14.47
C HIS A 78 -7.27 18.30 14.40
N PRO A 79 -8.06 18.04 15.47
CA PRO A 79 -9.38 18.65 15.56
C PRO A 79 -9.15 20.16 15.51
N SER A 80 -9.73 20.84 14.51
CA SER A 80 -9.62 22.29 14.37
C SER A 80 -9.88 22.97 15.71
N PRO A 81 -9.18 24.08 16.04
CA PRO A 81 -9.38 24.78 17.30
C PRO A 81 -10.87 25.09 17.43
N GLN A 82 -11.47 24.66 18.55
CA GLN A 82 -12.86 24.97 18.86
C GLN A 82 -13.05 26.48 18.72
N HIS A 83 -14.06 26.87 17.94
CA HIS A 83 -14.48 28.26 17.82
C HIS A 83 -14.91 28.72 19.23
N CYS A 84 -14.05 29.50 19.90
CA CYS A 84 -14.41 30.17 21.15
C CYS A 84 -15.45 31.27 20.90
#